data_AF-A0A9D3AXD3-F1
#
_entry.id   AF-A0A9D3AXD3-F1
#
_cell.length_a   1.000
_cell.length_b   1.000
_cell.length_c   1.000
_cell.angle_alpha   90.00
_cell.angle_beta   90.00
_cell.angle_gamma   90.00
#
_symmetry.space_group_name_H-M   'P 1'
#
loop_
_entity.id
_entity.type
_entity.pdbx_description
1 polymer ?
#
loop_
_entity_poly.entity_id
_entity_poly.type
_entity_poly.pdbx_seq_one_letter_code
_entity_poly.pdbx_strand_id
1 'polypeptide(L)'
;MTGRIIIIAVILMQFFFACPAIADAPVVGSVGKGDMLPALAAADYPVDSAFAINNERISLDFRGVDIRDVLSALAIKMGVDIILVDAQPVEINFKANNITPLQAMELIIEEQGLTYLQNGQIMLVGSPGILQENFFDQMFITRFSLFYVPADKMKELIGSLGVEQVTVTVDTNQNLIWVQGTAQVLKKVRELIYAVDTGDSQLSLEYKTLTLTQIPTERVVELFKDVGIELKRYVQLDNRLLVFDSELFSRWEQIETLVKELDITAAGKRKVFVYQFKNITAGYAAERLSMFNFGDDVKTVTYNYEKFGKELLVICPPNMETAVRSALAGLDTTRQKTRVPVLTVTGTGAHESLNARRNLLSELSGISLANFHISNNLSGDKDKPEYVLWVEETPDNVQLVKDLIGEMGGGSSGSTESED
;
A
#
# COMPACT_ATOMS: atom_id res chain seq x y z
N MET A 1 -10.46 28.57 -72.62
CA MET A 1 -10.17 30.01 -72.52
C MET A 1 -9.83 30.32 -71.07
N THR A 2 -8.59 30.79 -70.82
CA THR A 2 -8.11 31.63 -69.67
C THR A 2 -8.60 31.27 -68.25
N GLY A 3 -7.81 30.86 -67.25
CA GLY A 3 -6.39 31.12 -66.98
C GLY A 3 -6.19 32.41 -66.17
N ARG A 4 -6.13 32.33 -64.82
CA ARG A 4 -5.31 33.12 -63.85
C ARG A 4 -5.83 32.88 -62.41
N ILE A 5 -5.10 32.38 -61.40
CA ILE A 5 -3.80 32.76 -60.79
C ILE A 5 -3.90 34.00 -59.87
N ILE A 6 -3.79 33.74 -58.54
CA ILE A 6 -2.90 34.40 -57.53
C ILE A 6 -3.38 35.57 -56.62
N ILE A 7 -3.30 35.31 -55.29
CA ILE A 7 -2.55 36.01 -54.20
C ILE A 7 -3.17 37.13 -53.31
N ILE A 8 -3.23 36.81 -52.00
CA ILE A 8 -2.70 37.43 -50.74
C ILE A 8 -3.02 38.89 -50.33
N ALA A 9 -3.48 39.07 -49.07
CA ALA A 9 -3.02 40.02 -48.01
C ALA A 9 -3.91 39.82 -46.75
N VAL A 10 -3.47 39.38 -45.56
CA VAL A 10 -2.66 39.97 -44.46
C VAL A 10 -3.10 41.37 -44.01
N ILE A 11 -3.44 41.52 -42.71
CA ILE A 11 -3.37 42.66 -41.74
C ILE A 11 -4.29 42.24 -40.56
N LEU A 12 -3.89 41.97 -39.30
CA LEU A 12 -3.03 42.60 -38.28
C LEU A 12 -3.63 43.87 -37.66
N MET A 13 -4.20 43.75 -36.45
CA MET A 13 -4.49 44.91 -35.60
C MET A 13 -4.26 44.56 -34.12
N GLN A 14 -3.23 45.18 -33.55
CA GLN A 14 -2.98 45.30 -32.11
C GLN A 14 -3.76 46.48 -31.53
N PHE A 15 -4.09 46.41 -30.23
CA PHE A 15 -4.21 47.59 -29.38
C PHE A 15 -3.37 47.41 -28.12
N PHE A 16 -2.76 48.52 -27.71
CA PHE A 16 -1.65 48.68 -26.77
C PHE A 16 -2.10 49.67 -25.67
N PHE A 17 -1.37 49.67 -24.56
CA PHE A 17 -1.32 50.64 -23.44
C PHE A 17 -2.40 50.50 -22.35
N ALA A 18 -2.11 50.62 -21.05
CA ALA A 18 -1.02 51.37 -20.41
C ALA A 18 -0.53 50.77 -19.06
N CYS A 19 0.74 51.05 -18.76
CA CYS A 19 1.44 50.93 -17.47
C CYS A 19 1.19 52.20 -16.61
N PRO A 20 1.51 52.18 -15.30
CA PRO A 20 2.72 52.90 -14.89
C PRO A 20 3.57 52.16 -13.84
N ALA A 21 4.83 52.59 -13.75
CA ALA A 21 5.96 52.00 -13.04
C ALA A 21 6.45 52.87 -11.85
N ILE A 22 7.54 52.39 -11.20
CA ILE A 22 8.55 53.07 -10.33
C ILE A 22 8.27 52.89 -8.81
N ALA A 23 9.22 52.56 -7.91
CA ALA A 23 10.59 52.02 -7.91
C ALA A 23 11.01 51.72 -6.45
N ASP A 24 11.94 50.79 -6.22
CA ASP A 24 13.16 51.00 -5.41
C ASP A 24 14.02 49.71 -5.37
N ALA A 25 15.33 49.89 -5.50
CA ALA A 25 16.42 48.92 -5.33
C ALA A 25 17.57 49.65 -4.56
N PRO A 26 18.80 49.13 -4.34
CA PRO A 26 19.38 47.76 -4.39
C PRO A 26 20.30 47.44 -3.17
N VAL A 27 20.89 46.23 -3.02
CA VAL A 27 22.30 46.01 -2.56
C VAL A 27 22.86 44.69 -3.15
N VAL A 28 24.17 44.72 -3.43
CA VAL A 28 25.03 43.91 -4.31
C VAL A 28 25.95 42.94 -3.55
N GLY A 29 26.40 41.86 -4.22
CA GLY A 29 27.72 41.21 -4.07
C GLY A 29 27.64 39.69 -3.87
N SER A 30 28.38 38.79 -4.52
CA SER A 30 29.52 38.85 -5.45
C SER A 30 29.68 37.47 -6.11
N VAL A 31 30.16 37.46 -7.36
CA VAL A 31 30.44 36.28 -8.20
C VAL A 31 31.79 35.63 -7.87
N GLY A 32 31.87 34.30 -7.96
CA GLY A 32 33.10 33.51 -8.17
C GLY A 32 32.80 32.40 -9.18
N LYS A 33 33.69 32.20 -10.16
CA LYS A 33 33.47 31.60 -11.49
C LYS A 33 34.30 30.33 -11.69
N GLY A 34 33.76 29.35 -12.43
CA GLY A 34 34.43 28.17 -13.04
C GLY A 34 33.78 26.86 -12.56
N ASP A 35 33.35 25.88 -13.35
CA ASP A 35 33.41 25.59 -14.79
C ASP A 35 32.21 24.71 -15.21
N MET A 36 32.03 24.56 -16.52
CA MET A 36 30.91 23.99 -17.30
C MET A 36 30.39 22.58 -16.92
N LEU A 37 29.06 22.37 -17.00
CA LEU A 37 28.32 21.50 -17.97
C LEU A 37 26.79 21.53 -17.67
N PRO A 38 25.88 21.42 -18.68
CA PRO A 38 24.45 21.71 -18.51
C PRO A 38 23.55 20.49 -18.26
N ALA A 39 22.44 20.77 -17.55
CA ALA A 39 21.09 20.19 -17.65
C ALA A 39 20.88 18.67 -17.45
N LEU A 40 20.24 18.32 -16.32
CA LEU A 40 19.31 17.19 -16.24
C LEU A 40 18.33 17.36 -15.05
N ALA A 41 17.04 17.40 -15.41
CA ALA A 41 15.86 16.99 -14.66
C ALA A 41 15.51 17.70 -13.33
N ALA A 42 14.64 18.72 -13.45
CA ALA A 42 13.53 18.89 -12.52
C ALA A 42 12.32 18.15 -13.11
N ALA A 43 11.78 17.17 -12.40
CA ALA A 43 10.41 16.71 -12.55
C ALA A 43 9.93 16.18 -11.20
N ASP A 44 8.90 16.85 -10.69
CA ASP A 44 8.14 16.53 -9.51
C ASP A 44 7.58 15.09 -9.55
N TYR A 45 7.69 14.37 -8.43
CA TYR A 45 6.90 13.16 -8.18
C TYR A 45 5.91 13.45 -7.04
N PRO A 46 4.59 13.42 -7.29
CA PRO A 46 3.59 13.31 -6.24
C PRO A 46 3.53 11.84 -5.78
N VAL A 47 3.69 11.61 -4.48
CA VAL A 47 3.61 10.28 -3.87
C VAL A 47 2.24 10.15 -3.22
N ASP A 48 1.30 9.53 -3.92
CA ASP A 48 0.09 8.99 -3.33
C ASP A 48 -0.50 7.97 -4.30
N SER A 49 -0.32 6.66 -4.07
CA SER A 49 -1.03 5.61 -4.83
C SER A 49 -0.99 4.25 -4.12
N ALA A 50 -2.18 3.67 -3.98
CA ALA A 50 -2.39 2.23 -3.83
C ALA A 50 -1.51 1.43 -4.80
N PHE A 51 -1.06 0.25 -4.35
CA PHE A 51 -0.22 -0.74 -5.07
C PHE A 51 -0.16 -0.55 -6.59
N ALA A 52 0.88 0.14 -7.06
CA ALA A 52 1.11 0.38 -8.47
C ALA A 52 1.65 -0.89 -9.12
N ILE A 53 0.77 -1.65 -9.80
CA ILE A 53 1.18 -2.37 -11.01
C ILE A 53 1.92 -1.33 -11.86
N ASN A 54 3.16 -1.61 -12.25
CA ASN A 54 3.95 -0.64 -13.01
C ASN A 54 3.26 -0.34 -14.35
N ASN A 55 2.57 0.81 -14.41
CA ASN A 55 1.76 1.24 -15.55
C ASN A 55 2.59 2.07 -16.56
N GLU A 56 3.92 2.04 -16.45
CA GLU A 56 4.81 2.61 -17.46
C GLU A 56 4.46 2.04 -18.84
N ARG A 57 4.12 2.94 -19.76
CA ARG A 57 3.72 2.55 -21.11
C ARG A 57 4.96 2.18 -21.90
N ILE A 58 4.98 0.96 -22.38
CA ILE A 58 6.09 0.38 -23.12
C ILE A 58 5.71 0.18 -24.59
N SER A 59 6.73 0.11 -25.43
CA SER A 59 6.58 -0.32 -26.83
C SER A 59 7.33 -1.64 -27.00
N LEU A 60 6.64 -2.63 -27.56
CA LEU A 60 7.06 -4.02 -27.65
C LEU A 60 7.01 -4.45 -29.12
N ASP A 61 8.05 -5.12 -29.60
CA ASP A 61 8.10 -5.72 -30.94
C ASP A 61 8.76 -7.10 -30.81
N PHE A 62 7.93 -8.15 -30.74
CA PHE A 62 8.32 -9.54 -30.67
C PHE A 62 8.04 -10.20 -32.02
N ARG A 63 9.02 -10.92 -32.58
CA ARG A 63 8.88 -11.63 -33.85
C ARG A 63 9.47 -13.02 -33.74
N GLY A 64 8.64 -14.04 -33.88
CA GLY A 64 9.04 -15.44 -33.76
C GLY A 64 9.65 -15.76 -32.39
N VAL A 65 9.14 -15.13 -31.33
CA VAL A 65 9.63 -15.34 -29.96
C VAL A 65 8.68 -16.30 -29.26
N ASP A 66 9.20 -17.21 -28.43
CA ASP A 66 8.37 -18.11 -27.62
C ASP A 66 7.54 -17.30 -26.63
N ILE A 67 6.24 -17.61 -26.53
CA ILE A 67 5.31 -16.97 -25.61
C ILE A 67 5.81 -16.96 -24.16
N ARG A 68 6.59 -17.96 -23.73
CA ARG A 68 7.17 -18.04 -22.38
C ARG A 68 8.19 -16.94 -22.12
N ASP A 69 9.02 -16.63 -23.11
CA ASP A 69 10.06 -15.63 -22.99
C ASP A 69 9.44 -14.24 -22.92
N VAL A 70 8.40 -14.01 -23.74
CA VAL A 70 7.63 -12.77 -23.73
C VAL A 70 6.92 -12.57 -22.40
N LEU A 71 6.22 -13.60 -21.92
CA LEU A 71 5.53 -13.53 -20.63
C LEU A 71 6.52 -13.37 -19.47
N SER A 72 7.69 -14.01 -19.52
CA SER A 72 8.74 -13.82 -18.51
C SER A 72 9.29 -12.39 -18.51
N ALA A 73 9.47 -11.77 -19.68
CA ALA A 73 9.91 -10.38 -19.77
C ALA A 73 8.85 -9.40 -19.21
N LEU A 74 7.57 -9.67 -19.46
CA LEU A 74 6.45 -8.89 -18.93
C LEU A 74 6.31 -9.07 -17.41
N ALA A 75 6.47 -10.29 -16.91
CA ALA A 75 6.49 -10.63 -15.49
C ALA A 75 7.51 -9.78 -14.70
N ILE A 76 8.75 -9.69 -15.20
CA ILE A 76 9.81 -8.87 -14.61
C ILE A 76 9.41 -7.39 -14.56
N LYS A 77 8.81 -6.87 -15.64
CA LYS A 77 8.37 -5.47 -15.71
C LYS A 77 7.20 -5.15 -14.78
N MET A 78 6.30 -6.12 -14.57
CA MET A 78 5.13 -6.00 -13.71
C MET A 78 5.42 -6.27 -12.24
N GLY A 79 6.54 -6.90 -11.90
CA GLY A 79 6.83 -7.37 -10.55
C GLY A 79 5.90 -8.51 -10.11
N VAL A 80 5.44 -9.33 -11.05
CA VAL A 80 4.61 -10.52 -10.81
C VAL A 80 5.28 -11.74 -11.43
N ASP A 81 4.94 -12.94 -10.99
CA ASP A 81 5.43 -14.20 -11.54
C ASP A 81 4.37 -14.86 -12.40
N ILE A 82 4.66 -15.03 -13.69
CA ILE A 82 3.75 -15.66 -14.64
C ILE A 82 4.10 -17.15 -14.80
N ILE A 83 3.12 -18.01 -14.56
CA ILE A 83 3.22 -19.47 -14.73
C ILE A 83 2.26 -19.90 -15.85
N LEU A 84 2.79 -20.51 -16.91
CA LEU A 84 1.98 -21.11 -17.97
C LEU A 84 1.66 -22.57 -17.67
N VAL A 85 0.38 -22.92 -17.76
CA VAL A 85 -0.15 -24.26 -17.45
C VAL A 85 -0.20 -25.19 -18.66
N ASP A 86 0.16 -24.69 -19.85
CA ASP A 86 0.27 -25.50 -21.06
C ASP A 86 1.66 -25.33 -21.68
N ALA A 87 2.40 -26.43 -21.78
CA ALA A 87 3.81 -26.45 -22.12
C ALA A 87 4.06 -26.66 -23.62
N GLN A 88 3.13 -26.23 -24.48
CA GLN A 88 3.40 -26.21 -25.93
C GLN A 88 4.25 -24.98 -26.29
N PRO A 89 5.35 -25.14 -27.04
CA PRO A 89 6.08 -24.01 -27.60
C PRO A 89 5.21 -23.35 -28.66
N VAL A 90 4.85 -22.09 -28.45
CA VAL A 90 4.07 -21.31 -29.42
C VAL A 90 4.88 -20.05 -29.72
N GLU A 91 5.25 -19.89 -30.98
CA GLU A 91 5.91 -18.67 -31.46
C GLU A 91 4.87 -17.58 -31.68
N ILE A 92 5.08 -16.42 -31.07
CA ILE A 92 4.19 -15.27 -31.19
C ILE A 92 4.86 -14.11 -31.93
N ASN A 93 4.04 -13.37 -32.68
CA ASN A 93 4.42 -12.14 -33.35
C ASN A 93 3.55 -11.02 -32.81
N PHE A 94 4.08 -10.23 -31.88
CA PHE A 94 3.33 -9.20 -31.19
C PHE A 94 4.02 -7.85 -31.32
N LYS A 95 3.28 -6.84 -31.79
CA LYS A 95 3.76 -5.47 -31.86
C LYS A 95 2.74 -4.52 -31.27
N ALA A 96 3.14 -3.81 -30.23
CA ALA A 96 2.31 -2.81 -29.58
C ALA A 96 3.13 -1.58 -29.21
N ASN A 97 2.55 -0.40 -29.36
CA ASN A 97 3.15 0.86 -28.96
C ASN A 97 2.31 1.48 -27.85
N ASN A 98 2.97 2.08 -26.87
CA ASN A 98 2.33 2.85 -25.79
C ASN A 98 1.28 2.05 -24.99
N ILE A 99 1.60 0.79 -24.68
CA ILE A 99 0.71 -0.14 -23.97
C ILE A 99 1.23 -0.39 -22.55
N THR A 100 0.35 -0.65 -21.58
CA THR A 100 0.82 -1.10 -20.26
C THR A 100 1.27 -2.57 -20.33
N PRO A 101 2.22 -3.02 -19.49
CA PRO A 101 2.67 -4.42 -19.50
C PRO A 101 1.54 -5.42 -19.29
N LEU A 102 0.57 -5.09 -18.41
CA LEU A 102 -0.62 -5.90 -18.16
C LEU A 102 -1.51 -6.01 -19.40
N GLN A 103 -1.77 -4.89 -20.08
CA GLN A 103 -2.56 -4.89 -21.33
C GLN A 103 -1.85 -5.66 -22.45
N ALA A 104 -0.52 -5.54 -22.56
CA ALA A 104 0.23 -6.29 -23.54
C ALA A 104 0.11 -7.80 -23.30
N MET A 105 0.21 -8.21 -22.05
CA MET A 105 0.03 -9.61 -21.65
C MET A 105 -1.39 -10.10 -21.95
N GLU A 106 -2.43 -9.35 -21.55
CA GLU A 106 -3.84 -9.67 -21.81
C GLU A 106 -4.10 -9.92 -23.31
N LEU A 107 -3.60 -9.04 -24.17
CA LEU A 107 -3.75 -9.20 -25.62
C LEU A 107 -3.05 -10.45 -26.15
N ILE A 108 -1.84 -10.74 -25.64
CA ILE A 108 -1.06 -11.92 -26.07
C ILE A 108 -1.76 -13.22 -25.65
N ILE A 109 -2.31 -13.29 -24.44
CA ILE A 109 -2.98 -14.50 -23.95
C ILE A 109 -4.35 -14.68 -24.60
N GLU A 110 -5.10 -13.60 -24.84
CA GLU A 110 -6.39 -13.63 -25.54
C GLU A 110 -6.25 -14.11 -26.99
N GLU A 111 -5.19 -13.68 -27.70
CA GLU A 111 -4.92 -14.12 -29.08
C GLU A 111 -4.72 -15.64 -29.16
N GLN A 112 -4.18 -16.25 -28.11
CA GLN A 112 -3.95 -17.70 -28.02
C GLN A 112 -5.12 -18.47 -27.38
N GLY A 113 -6.24 -17.81 -27.07
CA GLY A 113 -7.39 -18.43 -26.40
C GLY A 113 -7.11 -18.86 -24.96
N LEU A 114 -6.08 -18.28 -24.33
CA LEU A 114 -5.71 -18.46 -22.94
C LEU A 114 -6.39 -17.40 -22.09
N THR A 115 -6.54 -17.68 -20.81
CA THR A 115 -7.00 -16.75 -19.77
C THR A 115 -6.03 -16.80 -18.61
N TYR A 116 -6.19 -15.90 -17.64
CA TYR A 116 -5.34 -15.85 -16.47
C TYR A 116 -6.12 -15.82 -15.15
N LEU A 117 -5.52 -16.38 -14.11
CA LEU A 117 -5.93 -16.20 -12.72
C LEU A 117 -4.81 -15.50 -11.97
N GLN A 118 -5.15 -14.48 -11.18
CA GLN A 118 -4.19 -13.76 -10.36
C GLN A 118 -4.47 -14.01 -8.88
N ASN A 119 -3.42 -14.36 -8.13
CA ASN A 119 -3.44 -14.40 -6.67
C ASN A 119 -2.17 -13.75 -6.12
N GLY A 120 -2.30 -12.51 -5.65
CA GLY A 120 -1.19 -11.71 -5.18
C GLY A 120 -0.17 -11.43 -6.29
N GLN A 121 1.07 -11.87 -6.08
CA GLN A 121 2.18 -11.75 -7.04
C GLN A 121 2.23 -12.86 -8.08
N ILE A 122 1.44 -13.93 -7.94
CA ILE A 122 1.46 -15.04 -8.91
C ILE A 122 0.29 -14.90 -9.86
N MET A 123 0.61 -14.98 -11.13
CA MET A 123 -0.35 -14.98 -12.22
C MET A 123 -0.20 -16.26 -13.01
N LEU A 124 -1.31 -16.94 -13.20
CA LEU A 124 -1.37 -18.24 -13.83
C LEU A 124 -2.09 -18.12 -15.15
N VAL A 125 -1.43 -18.51 -16.24
CA VAL A 125 -1.95 -18.37 -17.61
C VAL A 125 -2.23 -19.76 -18.18
N GLY A 126 -3.43 -19.99 -18.68
CA GLY A 126 -3.84 -21.29 -19.22
C GLY A 126 -5.22 -21.27 -19.89
N SER A 127 -5.63 -22.39 -20.45
CA SER A 127 -6.93 -22.51 -21.14
C SER A 127 -8.12 -22.36 -20.17
N PRO A 128 -9.23 -21.73 -20.58
CA PRO A 128 -10.36 -21.41 -19.70
C PRO A 128 -11.06 -22.63 -19.07
N GLY A 129 -10.98 -23.80 -19.69
CA GLY A 129 -11.55 -25.04 -19.13
C GLY A 129 -10.80 -25.57 -17.89
N ILE A 130 -9.60 -25.04 -17.64
CA ILE A 130 -8.69 -25.51 -16.61
C ILE A 130 -8.76 -24.60 -15.36
N LEU A 131 -9.03 -23.30 -15.51
CA LEU A 131 -8.93 -22.27 -14.45
C LEU A 131 -10.18 -22.10 -13.51
N GLN A 132 -10.64 -23.15 -12.82
CA GLN A 132 -11.78 -23.06 -11.86
C GLN A 132 -11.34 -22.74 -10.41
N GLU A 133 -12.24 -22.33 -9.50
CA GLU A 133 -11.91 -22.07 -8.09
C GLU A 133 -11.22 -23.30 -7.43
N ASN A 134 -10.16 -23.08 -6.63
CA ASN A 134 -9.20 -24.05 -6.06
C ASN A 134 -8.00 -24.45 -6.96
N PHE A 135 -7.77 -23.74 -8.06
CA PHE A 135 -6.69 -24.09 -8.98
C PHE A 135 -5.26 -23.85 -8.46
N PHE A 136 -5.05 -22.92 -7.52
CA PHE A 136 -3.73 -22.66 -6.94
C PHE A 136 -3.21 -23.81 -6.06
N ASP A 137 -4.12 -24.64 -5.56
CA ASP A 137 -3.81 -25.84 -4.76
C ASP A 137 -3.71 -27.11 -5.63
N GLN A 138 -3.97 -27.00 -6.94
CA GLN A 138 -3.83 -28.13 -7.85
C GLN A 138 -2.37 -28.34 -8.25
N MET A 139 -2.05 -29.60 -8.54
CA MET A 139 -0.71 -30.04 -8.91
C MET A 139 -0.55 -29.97 -10.44
N PHE A 140 0.32 -29.08 -10.91
CA PHE A 140 0.65 -28.92 -12.33
C PHE A 140 1.98 -29.56 -12.66
N ILE A 141 2.08 -30.17 -13.83
CA ILE A 141 3.34 -30.64 -14.40
C ILE A 141 3.85 -29.57 -15.35
N THR A 142 5.03 -29.00 -15.06
CA THR A 142 5.70 -28.03 -15.91
C THR A 142 7.06 -28.55 -16.37
N ARG A 143 7.42 -28.26 -17.63
CA ARG A 143 8.74 -28.55 -18.19
C ARG A 143 9.66 -27.37 -18.00
N PHE A 144 10.83 -27.59 -17.37
CA PHE A 144 11.92 -26.62 -17.32
C PHE A 144 13.07 -27.08 -18.20
N SER A 145 13.67 -26.12 -18.92
CA SER A 145 14.86 -26.35 -19.75
C SER A 145 16.07 -25.81 -19.02
N LEU A 146 17.13 -26.60 -18.97
CA LEU A 146 18.39 -26.31 -18.30
C LEU A 146 19.48 -26.11 -19.35
N PHE A 147 20.40 -25.17 -19.14
CA PHE A 147 21.44 -24.82 -20.10
C PHE A 147 22.84 -25.23 -19.67
N TYR A 148 23.15 -25.14 -18.38
CA TYR A 148 24.49 -25.35 -17.83
C TYR A 148 24.55 -26.43 -16.75
N VAL A 149 23.46 -26.64 -16.01
CA VAL A 149 23.38 -27.64 -14.93
C VAL A 149 22.57 -28.86 -15.39
N PRO A 150 23.11 -30.09 -15.24
CA PRO A 150 22.37 -31.29 -15.63
C PRO A 150 21.17 -31.56 -14.71
N ALA A 151 20.12 -32.13 -15.29
CA ALA A 151 18.85 -32.46 -14.67
C ALA A 151 18.97 -33.25 -13.35
N ASP A 152 19.89 -34.21 -13.28
CA ASP A 152 20.10 -35.04 -12.09
C ASP A 152 20.58 -34.21 -10.89
N LYS A 153 21.54 -33.30 -11.11
CA LYS A 153 22.05 -32.42 -10.06
C LYS A 153 21.00 -31.41 -9.62
N MET A 154 20.21 -30.88 -10.56
CA MET A 154 19.10 -29.98 -10.22
C MET A 154 18.03 -30.69 -9.39
N LYS A 155 17.72 -31.95 -9.72
CA LYS A 155 16.81 -32.78 -8.93
C LYS A 155 17.31 -33.01 -7.50
N GLU A 156 18.60 -33.31 -7.32
CA GLU A 156 19.21 -33.45 -5.99
C GLU A 156 19.09 -32.15 -5.18
N LEU A 157 19.34 -30.99 -5.80
CA LEU A 157 19.18 -29.69 -5.15
C LEU A 157 17.73 -29.44 -4.72
N ILE A 158 16.77 -29.61 -5.62
CA ILE A 158 15.35 -29.44 -5.33
C ILE A 158 14.92 -30.33 -4.15
N GLY A 159 15.38 -31.59 -4.14
CA GLY A 159 15.14 -32.53 -3.05
C GLY A 159 15.77 -32.08 -1.73
N SER A 160 17.01 -31.60 -1.76
CA SER A 160 17.75 -31.16 -0.56
C SER A 160 17.17 -29.89 0.09
N LEU A 161 16.52 -29.02 -0.70
CA LEU A 161 15.97 -27.75 -0.24
C LEU A 161 14.64 -27.92 0.51
N GLY A 162 14.03 -29.10 0.46
CA GLY A 162 12.79 -29.42 1.15
C GLY A 162 11.59 -28.68 0.56
N VAL A 163 11.59 -28.45 -0.76
CA VAL A 163 10.41 -27.94 -1.46
C VAL A 163 9.36 -29.06 -1.45
N GLU A 164 8.44 -29.01 -0.50
CA GLU A 164 7.40 -30.03 -0.34
C GLU A 164 6.54 -30.17 -1.60
N GLN A 165 6.01 -31.38 -1.83
CA GLN A 165 5.02 -31.68 -2.88
C GLN A 165 5.54 -31.58 -4.32
N VAL A 166 6.86 -31.77 -4.54
CA VAL A 166 7.42 -31.85 -5.89
C VAL A 166 7.62 -33.30 -6.34
N THR A 167 7.01 -33.71 -7.45
CA THR A 167 7.46 -34.90 -8.20
C THR A 167 8.36 -34.46 -9.34
N VAL A 168 9.67 -34.69 -9.22
CA VAL A 168 10.65 -34.39 -10.29
C VAL A 168 10.95 -35.66 -11.07
N THR A 169 10.55 -35.70 -12.34
CA THR A 169 10.96 -36.73 -13.29
C THR A 169 12.03 -36.17 -14.22
N VAL A 170 13.14 -36.90 -14.30
CA VAL A 170 14.23 -36.62 -15.25
C VAL A 170 13.91 -37.43 -16.50
N ASP A 171 13.84 -36.75 -17.65
CA ASP A 171 13.66 -37.40 -18.94
C ASP A 171 15.01 -37.98 -19.41
N THR A 172 14.99 -38.76 -20.48
CA THR A 172 16.18 -39.25 -21.21
C THR A 172 17.15 -38.13 -21.62
N ASN A 173 16.68 -36.87 -21.65
CA ASN A 173 17.47 -35.69 -21.95
C ASN A 173 18.02 -35.04 -20.66
N GLN A 174 19.35 -34.98 -20.55
CA GLN A 174 20.07 -34.45 -19.38
C GLN A 174 19.84 -32.95 -19.13
N ASN A 175 19.23 -32.23 -20.07
CA ASN A 175 18.99 -30.78 -19.99
C ASN A 175 17.50 -30.42 -19.79
N LEU A 176 16.66 -31.42 -19.50
CA LEU A 176 15.22 -31.21 -19.29
C LEU A 176 14.77 -31.83 -17.97
N ILE A 177 14.00 -31.08 -17.19
CA ILE A 177 13.32 -31.59 -16.00
C ILE A 177 11.83 -31.34 -16.08
N TRP A 178 11.06 -32.35 -15.68
CA TRP A 178 9.63 -32.26 -15.50
C TRP A 178 9.36 -32.17 -14.00
N VAL A 179 8.61 -31.15 -13.61
CA VAL A 179 8.37 -30.82 -12.21
C VAL A 179 6.87 -30.75 -12.01
N GLN A 180 6.35 -31.61 -11.14
CA GLN A 180 4.96 -31.57 -10.72
C GLN A 180 4.84 -30.88 -9.37
N GLY A 181 4.03 -29.82 -9.25
CA GLY A 181 3.78 -29.14 -7.99
C GLY A 181 2.69 -28.07 -8.10
N THR A 182 2.36 -27.42 -6.99
CA THR A 182 1.45 -26.25 -6.98
C THR A 182 2.09 -25.05 -7.66
N ALA A 183 1.30 -24.03 -8.02
CA ALA A 183 1.79 -22.81 -8.64
C ALA A 183 2.91 -22.14 -7.79
N GLN A 184 2.75 -22.09 -6.48
CA GLN A 184 3.76 -21.55 -5.54
C GLN A 184 5.09 -22.31 -5.63
N VAL A 185 5.00 -23.64 -5.68
CA VAL A 185 6.15 -24.53 -5.75
C VAL A 185 6.89 -24.39 -7.09
N LEU A 186 6.15 -24.31 -8.20
CA LEU A 186 6.74 -24.14 -9.52
C LEU A 186 7.45 -22.79 -9.69
N LYS A 187 6.94 -21.73 -9.07
CA LYS A 187 7.64 -20.44 -8.97
C LYS A 187 8.98 -20.60 -8.24
N LYS A 188 8.98 -21.20 -7.04
CA LYS A 188 10.20 -21.43 -6.25
C LYS A 188 11.24 -22.26 -7.03
N VAL A 189 10.81 -23.29 -7.75
CA VAL A 189 11.69 -24.10 -8.60
C VAL A 189 12.28 -23.28 -9.76
N ARG A 190 11.49 -22.42 -10.38
CA ARG A 190 11.96 -21.50 -11.43
C ARG A 190 13.03 -20.55 -10.91
N GLU A 191 12.80 -19.90 -9.77
CA GLU A 191 13.77 -19.00 -9.13
C GLU A 191 15.08 -19.72 -8.82
N LEU A 192 15.00 -20.95 -8.31
CA LEU A 192 16.16 -21.79 -8.05
C LEU A 192 16.95 -22.07 -9.34
N ILE A 193 16.26 -22.46 -10.42
CA ILE A 193 16.91 -22.70 -11.71
C ILE A 193 17.62 -21.43 -12.18
N TYR A 194 16.98 -20.26 -12.12
CA TYR A 194 17.63 -19.00 -12.51
C TYR A 194 18.83 -18.63 -11.64
N ALA A 195 18.78 -18.91 -10.34
CA ALA A 195 19.88 -18.61 -9.42
C ALA A 195 21.10 -19.53 -9.66
N VAL A 196 20.87 -20.76 -10.12
CA VAL A 196 21.88 -21.82 -10.17
C VAL A 196 22.39 -22.11 -11.60
N ASP A 197 21.51 -22.06 -12.61
CA ASP A 197 21.78 -22.46 -13.99
C ASP A 197 22.39 -21.33 -14.83
N THR A 198 23.64 -20.97 -14.53
CA THR A 198 24.37 -19.87 -15.21
C THR A 198 25.65 -20.35 -15.89
N GLY A 199 26.13 -19.63 -16.91
CA GLY A 199 27.31 -20.03 -17.70
C GLY A 199 28.65 -20.00 -16.98
N ASP A 200 28.68 -19.42 -15.78
CA ASP A 200 29.85 -19.34 -14.91
C ASP A 200 29.96 -20.54 -13.96
N SER A 201 29.06 -21.54 -14.11
CA SER A 201 28.93 -22.71 -13.26
C SER A 201 30.07 -23.72 -13.44
N GLN A 202 31.29 -23.34 -13.06
CA GLN A 202 32.26 -24.33 -12.58
C GLN A 202 31.88 -24.75 -11.15
N LEU A 203 30.92 -25.67 -11.07
CA LEU A 203 30.90 -26.80 -10.13
C LEU A 203 30.96 -26.55 -8.62
N SER A 204 30.58 -25.39 -8.09
CA SER A 204 30.12 -25.32 -6.71
C SER A 204 28.65 -24.89 -6.68
N LEU A 205 27.77 -25.89 -6.53
CA LEU A 205 26.39 -25.69 -6.07
C LEU A 205 26.36 -25.32 -4.57
N GLU A 206 27.45 -24.75 -4.07
CA GLU A 206 27.59 -24.34 -2.69
C GLU A 206 26.65 -23.15 -2.49
N TYR A 207 25.80 -23.28 -1.49
CA TYR A 207 24.94 -22.23 -1.02
C TYR A 207 25.18 -22.04 0.46
N LYS A 208 24.88 -20.84 0.93
CA LYS A 208 24.80 -20.54 2.35
C LYS A 208 23.37 -20.18 2.71
N THR A 209 22.95 -20.55 3.92
CA THR A 209 21.58 -20.35 4.38
C THR A 209 21.56 -19.40 5.56
N LEU A 210 20.65 -18.44 5.50
CA LEU A 210 20.25 -17.62 6.65
C LEU A 210 18.88 -18.09 7.10
N THR A 211 18.72 -18.35 8.40
CA THR A 211 17.42 -18.67 9.00
C THR A 211 16.97 -17.47 9.81
N LEU A 212 15.78 -16.98 9.51
CA LEU A 212 15.17 -15.82 10.12
C LEU A 212 14.07 -16.23 11.09
N THR A 213 13.89 -15.42 12.13
CA THR A 213 12.96 -15.69 13.22
C THR A 213 11.98 -14.56 13.48
N GLN A 214 12.36 -13.30 13.26
CA GLN A 214 11.56 -12.13 13.58
C GLN A 214 11.07 -11.38 12.35
N ILE A 215 11.89 -11.31 11.30
CA ILE A 215 11.55 -10.57 10.06
C ILE A 215 11.45 -11.50 8.85
N PRO A 216 10.57 -11.18 7.88
CA PRO A 216 10.42 -11.99 6.67
C PRO A 216 11.63 -11.83 5.73
N THR A 217 11.86 -12.81 4.85
CA THR A 217 13.07 -12.83 4.00
C THR A 217 13.17 -11.63 3.07
N GLU A 218 12.03 -11.12 2.59
CA GLU A 218 11.95 -9.94 1.73
C GLU A 218 12.49 -8.71 2.46
N ARG A 219 12.22 -8.59 3.76
CA ARG A 219 12.69 -7.46 4.57
C ARG A 219 14.21 -7.48 4.74
N VAL A 220 14.81 -8.66 4.91
CA VAL A 220 16.28 -8.79 5.00
C VAL A 220 16.94 -8.40 3.69
N VAL A 221 16.37 -8.79 2.55
CA VAL A 221 16.90 -8.42 1.23
C VAL A 221 16.83 -6.90 1.02
N GLU A 222 15.73 -6.25 1.43
CA GLU A 222 15.64 -4.77 1.44
C GLU A 222 16.75 -4.15 2.30
N LEU A 223 16.91 -4.62 3.55
CA LEU A 223 17.91 -4.10 4.49
C LEU A 223 19.34 -4.31 3.99
N PHE A 224 19.63 -5.45 3.36
CA PHE A 224 20.92 -5.72 2.75
C PHE A 224 21.26 -4.71 1.67
N LYS A 225 20.30 -4.39 0.81
CA LYS A 225 20.47 -3.35 -0.20
C LYS A 225 20.79 -1.99 0.43
N ASP A 226 20.09 -1.62 1.51
CA ASP A 226 20.30 -0.36 2.23
C ASP A 226 21.71 -0.25 2.84
N VAL A 227 22.31 -1.37 3.27
CA VAL A 227 23.68 -1.42 3.81
C VAL A 227 24.74 -1.69 2.74
N GLY A 228 24.37 -1.75 1.45
CA GLY A 228 25.29 -1.95 0.32
C GLY A 228 25.69 -3.41 0.07
N ILE A 229 24.92 -4.38 0.58
CA ILE A 229 25.04 -5.80 0.27
C ILE A 229 23.99 -6.14 -0.80
N GLU A 230 24.41 -6.22 -2.06
CA GLU A 230 23.51 -6.67 -3.13
C GLU A 230 23.60 -8.19 -3.30
N LEU A 231 22.48 -8.88 -3.09
CA LEU A 231 22.34 -10.29 -3.43
C LEU A 231 21.99 -10.41 -4.92
N LYS A 232 22.84 -11.06 -5.70
CA LYS A 232 22.62 -11.30 -7.13
C LYS A 232 21.91 -12.62 -7.37
N ARG A 233 22.23 -13.65 -6.57
CA ARG A 233 21.71 -15.02 -6.72
C ARG A 233 21.24 -15.55 -5.37
N TYR A 234 19.93 -15.51 -5.15
CA TYR A 234 19.33 -16.00 -3.92
C TYR A 234 17.95 -16.62 -4.18
N VAL A 235 17.50 -17.44 -3.23
CA VAL A 235 16.17 -18.06 -3.22
C VAL A 235 15.54 -17.85 -1.85
N GLN A 236 14.29 -17.41 -1.83
CA GLN A 236 13.50 -17.16 -0.62
C GLN A 236 12.60 -18.36 -0.33
N LEU A 237 12.81 -19.01 0.82
CA LEU A 237 12.00 -20.14 1.29
C LEU A 237 11.43 -19.85 2.67
N ASP A 238 10.24 -19.30 2.72
CA ASP A 238 9.48 -19.02 3.96
C ASP A 238 10.30 -18.18 4.95
N ASN A 239 10.99 -18.82 5.91
CA ASN A 239 11.88 -18.15 6.87
C ASN A 239 13.38 -18.36 6.60
N ARG A 240 13.74 -19.00 5.48
CA ARG A 240 15.12 -19.27 5.08
C ARG A 240 15.46 -18.51 3.81
N LEU A 241 16.62 -17.86 3.81
CA LEU A 241 17.19 -17.22 2.63
C LEU A 241 18.44 -17.99 2.21
N LEU A 242 18.40 -18.54 0.99
CA LEU A 242 19.53 -19.26 0.40
C LEU A 242 20.28 -18.32 -0.52
N VAL A 243 21.60 -18.22 -0.32
CA VAL A 243 22.46 -17.33 -1.09
C VAL A 243 23.48 -18.18 -1.84
N PHE A 244 23.52 -18.01 -3.16
CA PHE A 244 24.40 -18.71 -4.10
C PHE A 244 25.56 -17.81 -4.57
N ASP A 245 25.64 -16.58 -4.05
CA ASP A 245 26.70 -15.63 -4.37
C ASP A 245 28.01 -16.02 -3.68
N SER A 246 28.85 -16.77 -4.38
CA SER A 246 30.16 -17.23 -3.88
C SER A 246 31.08 -16.09 -3.45
N GLU A 247 30.96 -14.90 -4.05
CA GLU A 247 31.67 -13.68 -3.66
C GLU A 247 31.43 -13.31 -2.18
N LEU A 248 30.22 -13.58 -1.66
CA LEU A 248 29.82 -13.27 -0.29
C LEU A 248 30.29 -14.33 0.72
N PHE A 249 30.70 -15.51 0.26
CA PHE A 249 31.06 -16.62 1.15
C PHE A 249 32.30 -16.31 1.99
N SER A 250 33.23 -15.53 1.44
CA SER A 250 34.46 -15.09 2.13
C SER A 250 34.19 -14.25 3.38
N ARG A 251 33.06 -13.53 3.43
CA ARG A 251 32.64 -12.67 4.54
C ARG A 251 31.35 -13.16 5.21
N TRP A 252 30.99 -14.42 5.00
CA TRP A 252 29.69 -14.96 5.41
C TRP A 252 29.45 -14.85 6.92
N GLU A 253 30.46 -15.08 7.74
CA GLU A 253 30.35 -14.97 9.20
C GLU A 253 29.95 -13.56 9.65
N GLN A 254 30.43 -12.53 8.95
CA GLN A 254 30.06 -11.14 9.21
C GLN A 254 28.61 -10.87 8.79
N ILE A 255 28.20 -11.41 7.63
CA ILE A 255 26.81 -11.31 7.15
C ILE A 255 25.86 -12.00 8.12
N GLU A 256 26.19 -13.20 8.60
CA GLU A 256 25.36 -13.93 9.56
C GLU A 256 25.24 -13.19 10.89
N THR A 257 26.33 -12.58 11.37
CA THR A 257 26.32 -11.76 12.58
C THR A 257 25.44 -10.52 12.40
N LEU A 258 25.59 -9.81 11.28
CA LEU A 258 24.78 -8.65 10.93
C LEU A 258 23.29 -9.02 10.82
N VAL A 259 22.95 -10.17 10.23
CA VAL A 259 21.56 -10.65 10.17
C VAL A 259 21.02 -10.93 11.56
N LYS A 260 21.80 -11.51 12.47
CA LYS A 260 21.34 -11.73 13.86
C LYS A 260 21.07 -10.41 14.59
N GLU A 261 21.83 -9.36 14.30
CA GLU A 261 21.58 -8.02 14.85
C GLU A 261 20.36 -7.34 14.21
N LEU A 262 20.09 -7.60 12.92
CA LEU A 262 18.96 -7.05 12.19
C LEU A 262 17.65 -7.84 12.36
N ASP A 263 17.70 -9.14 12.66
CA ASP A 263 16.54 -10.01 12.86
C ASP A 263 15.90 -9.79 14.25
N ILE A 264 15.53 -8.54 14.50
CA ILE A 264 14.81 -8.09 15.68
C ILE A 264 13.41 -7.65 15.28
N THR A 265 12.42 -7.81 16.17
CA THR A 265 11.04 -7.39 15.90
C THR A 265 10.92 -5.90 15.53
N ALA A 266 11.86 -5.07 16.01
CA ALA A 266 11.94 -3.65 15.70
C ALA A 266 12.42 -3.33 14.27
N ALA A 267 12.97 -4.30 13.53
CA ALA A 267 13.36 -4.15 12.14
C ALA A 267 12.20 -4.46 11.16
N GLY A 268 11.05 -4.89 11.69
CA GLY A 268 9.82 -5.05 10.93
C GLY A 268 9.42 -3.73 10.25
N LYS A 269 8.90 -3.80 9.03
CA LYS A 269 8.54 -2.61 8.24
C LYS A 269 7.44 -1.77 8.91
N ARG A 270 6.53 -2.44 9.63
CA ARG A 270 5.39 -1.82 10.32
C ARG A 270 5.17 -2.51 11.66
N LYS A 271 4.83 -1.72 12.65
CA LYS A 271 4.35 -2.14 13.95
C LYS A 271 2.90 -1.70 14.12
N VAL A 272 2.10 -2.58 14.69
CA VAL A 272 0.70 -2.30 15.02
C VAL A 272 0.55 -2.28 16.54
N PHE A 273 -0.07 -1.24 17.08
CA PHE A 273 -0.44 -1.18 18.49
C PHE A 273 -1.78 -0.48 18.68
N VAL A 274 -2.47 -0.82 19.77
CA VAL A 274 -3.71 -0.14 20.19
C VAL A 274 -3.38 0.88 21.26
N TYR A 275 -3.89 2.09 21.12
CA TYR A 275 -3.82 3.15 22.13
C TYR A 275 -5.20 3.38 22.73
N GLN A 276 -5.30 3.35 24.06
CA GLN A 276 -6.53 3.62 24.79
C GLN A 276 -6.50 5.02 25.41
N PHE A 277 -7.46 5.86 25.03
CA PHE A 277 -7.63 7.22 25.53
C PHE A 277 -8.48 7.27 26.79
N LYS A 278 -8.16 8.20 27.68
CA LYS A 278 -8.92 8.46 28.90
C LYS A 278 -9.86 9.65 28.74
N ASN A 279 -9.38 10.74 28.13
CA ASN A 279 -10.07 12.02 28.09
C ASN A 279 -10.73 12.28 26.74
N ILE A 280 -10.09 11.92 25.62
CA ILE A 280 -10.58 12.20 24.26
C ILE A 280 -11.19 10.98 23.57
N THR A 281 -11.83 11.16 22.41
CA THR A 281 -12.37 10.08 21.57
C THR A 281 -11.38 9.67 20.49
N ALA A 282 -11.49 8.44 20.00
CA ALA A 282 -10.60 7.88 18.99
C ALA A 282 -10.69 8.62 17.66
N GLY A 283 -11.89 8.98 17.19
CA GLY A 283 -12.06 9.76 15.96
C GLY A 283 -11.38 11.12 16.02
N TYR A 284 -11.53 11.82 17.14
CA TYR A 284 -10.90 13.12 17.34
C TYR A 284 -9.38 13.03 17.44
N ALA A 285 -8.88 11.99 18.13
CA ALA A 285 -7.45 11.73 18.21
C ALA A 285 -6.85 11.42 16.84
N ALA A 286 -7.55 10.64 16.00
CA ALA A 286 -7.12 10.31 14.65
C ALA A 286 -7.03 11.56 13.76
N GLU A 287 -8.08 12.40 13.77
CA GLU A 287 -8.11 13.66 13.01
C GLU A 287 -6.94 14.56 13.42
N ARG A 288 -6.70 14.73 14.72
CA ARG A 288 -5.59 15.56 15.19
C ARG A 288 -4.23 14.96 14.94
N LEU A 289 -4.07 13.65 15.08
CA LEU A 289 -2.80 13.00 14.82
C LEU A 289 -2.39 13.17 13.35
N SER A 290 -3.36 13.19 12.42
CA SER A 290 -3.09 13.47 11.01
C SER A 290 -2.45 14.85 10.79
N MET A 291 -2.77 15.84 11.64
CA MET A 291 -2.21 17.19 11.57
C MET A 291 -0.74 17.28 12.02
N PHE A 292 -0.23 16.28 12.76
CA PHE A 292 1.20 16.24 13.14
C PHE A 292 2.11 15.90 11.96
N ASN A 293 1.53 15.44 10.83
CA ASN A 293 2.23 15.14 9.59
C ASN A 293 3.43 14.19 9.76
N PHE A 294 3.20 13.02 10.38
CA PHE A 294 4.21 11.97 10.54
C PHE A 294 4.59 11.25 9.22
N GLY A 295 4.04 11.68 8.08
CA GLY A 295 4.18 11.03 6.77
C GLY A 295 3.18 9.87 6.57
N ASP A 296 3.19 9.32 5.35
CA ASP A 296 2.19 8.32 4.89
C ASP A 296 2.32 6.93 5.55
N ASP A 297 3.44 6.72 6.26
CA ASP A 297 3.74 5.46 6.93
C ASP A 297 3.01 5.32 8.28
N VAL A 298 2.51 6.41 8.86
CA VAL A 298 1.72 6.39 10.09
C VAL A 298 0.24 6.43 9.74
N LYS A 299 -0.42 5.27 9.87
CA LYS A 299 -1.85 5.12 9.63
C LYS A 299 -2.58 4.87 10.93
N THR A 300 -3.77 5.44 11.05
CA THR A 300 -4.65 5.20 12.19
C THR A 300 -5.96 4.62 11.70
N VAL A 301 -6.49 3.67 12.45
CA VAL A 301 -7.76 3.01 12.17
C VAL A 301 -8.60 3.09 13.43
N THR A 302 -9.76 3.71 13.31
CA THR A 302 -10.78 3.74 14.36
C THR A 302 -11.62 2.47 14.27
N TYR A 303 -12.10 1.99 15.41
CA TYR A 303 -13.10 0.93 15.45
C TYR A 303 -14.51 1.50 15.15
N ASN A 304 -15.52 0.63 15.14
CA ASN A 304 -16.92 1.05 15.00
C ASN A 304 -17.26 2.16 16.01
N TYR A 305 -18.09 3.12 15.58
CA TYR A 305 -18.53 4.25 16.39
C TYR A 305 -17.38 5.17 16.86
N GLU A 306 -16.63 5.75 15.92
CA GLU A 306 -15.46 6.61 16.17
C GLU A 306 -15.71 7.81 17.10
N LYS A 307 -16.95 8.31 17.16
CA LYS A 307 -17.38 9.42 18.02
C LYS A 307 -17.44 9.04 19.50
N PHE A 308 -17.53 7.74 19.80
CA PHE A 308 -17.66 7.21 21.16
C PHE A 308 -16.46 6.34 21.56
N GLY A 309 -15.81 5.71 20.58
CA GLY A 309 -14.66 4.84 20.81
C GLY A 309 -13.51 5.53 21.55
N LYS A 310 -12.86 4.78 22.44
CA LYS A 310 -11.66 5.21 23.18
C LYS A 310 -10.40 4.50 22.72
N GLU A 311 -10.52 3.60 21.74
CA GLU A 311 -9.42 2.80 21.25
C GLU A 311 -9.09 3.21 19.82
N LEU A 312 -7.80 3.41 19.56
CA LEU A 312 -7.28 3.71 18.24
C LEU A 312 -6.20 2.70 17.89
N LEU A 313 -6.37 2.02 16.77
CA LEU A 313 -5.36 1.15 16.21
C LEU A 313 -4.40 2.01 15.39
N VAL A 314 -3.11 1.91 15.68
CA VAL A 314 -2.06 2.67 15.02
C VAL A 314 -1.10 1.72 14.35
N ILE A 315 -0.83 1.99 13.08
CA ILE A 315 0.13 1.28 12.24
C ILE A 315 1.23 2.27 11.92
N CYS A 316 2.45 2.05 12.40
CA CYS A 316 3.57 2.94 12.14
C CYS A 316 4.88 2.17 12.00
N PRO A 317 5.92 2.78 11.42
CA PRO A 317 7.28 2.25 11.51
C PRO A 317 7.71 2.09 12.99
N PRO A 318 8.44 1.02 13.36
CA PRO A 318 8.82 0.78 14.75
C PRO A 318 9.67 1.91 15.37
N ASN A 319 10.52 2.57 14.58
CA ASN A 319 11.34 3.71 15.02
C ASN A 319 10.51 4.96 15.37
N MET A 320 9.27 5.06 14.88
CA MET A 320 8.38 6.20 15.14
C MET A 320 7.41 5.94 16.29
N GLU A 321 7.30 4.72 16.81
CA GLU A 321 6.32 4.37 17.84
C GLU A 321 6.39 5.32 19.04
N THR A 322 7.59 5.59 19.55
CA THR A 322 7.78 6.46 20.72
C THR A 322 7.27 7.87 20.45
N ALA A 323 7.58 8.44 19.28
CA ALA A 323 7.13 9.78 18.90
C ALA A 323 5.60 9.85 18.78
N VAL A 324 5.00 8.85 18.13
CA VAL A 324 3.54 8.76 17.96
C VAL A 324 2.84 8.57 19.31
N ARG A 325 3.36 7.69 20.18
CA ARG A 325 2.83 7.50 21.54
C ARG A 325 2.90 8.78 22.37
N SER A 326 4.01 9.52 22.29
CA SER A 326 4.17 10.80 22.97
C SER A 326 3.19 11.86 22.45
N ALA A 327 2.97 11.93 21.13
CA ALA A 327 1.98 12.84 20.55
C ALA A 327 0.56 12.50 21.01
N LEU A 328 0.18 11.22 20.96
CA LEU A 328 -1.13 10.75 21.44
C LEU A 328 -1.34 11.04 22.93
N ALA A 329 -0.31 10.84 23.76
CA ALA A 329 -0.36 11.18 25.18
C ALA A 329 -0.50 12.69 25.42
N GLY A 330 0.15 13.53 24.60
CA GLY A 330 0.01 14.98 24.67
C GLY A 330 -1.39 15.47 24.27
N LEU A 331 -2.05 14.77 23.34
CA LEU A 331 -3.43 15.05 22.94
C LEU A 331 -4.44 14.64 24.03
N ASP A 332 -4.18 13.54 24.74
CA ASP A 332 -5.07 12.98 25.78
C ASP A 332 -4.93 13.65 27.15
N THR A 333 -4.92 14.98 27.15
CA THR A 333 -4.77 15.77 28.38
C THR A 333 -6.12 16.25 28.92
N THR A 334 -6.22 16.40 30.24
CA THR A 334 -7.40 16.96 30.89
C THR A 334 -7.50 18.45 30.57
N ARG A 335 -8.62 18.86 29.96
CA ARG A 335 -8.89 20.26 29.62
C ARG A 335 -9.68 20.97 30.71
N GLN A 336 -9.67 22.30 30.64
CA GLN A 336 -10.53 23.11 31.49
C GLN A 336 -11.99 22.88 31.13
N LYS A 337 -12.84 22.85 32.16
CA LYS A 337 -14.29 22.74 31.98
C LYS A 337 -14.84 24.05 31.42
N THR A 338 -15.79 23.92 30.52
CA THR A 338 -16.50 25.02 29.89
C THR A 338 -17.99 24.82 30.06
N ARG A 339 -18.74 25.92 30.16
CA ARG A 339 -20.20 25.90 30.26
C ARG A 339 -20.79 26.10 28.87
N VAL A 340 -21.46 25.09 28.35
CA VAL A 340 -21.98 25.12 26.98
C VAL A 340 -23.45 24.69 26.95
N PRO A 341 -24.35 25.47 26.35
CA PRO A 341 -25.72 25.03 26.11
C PRO A 341 -25.73 23.90 25.08
N VAL A 342 -26.48 22.83 25.37
CA VAL A 342 -26.52 21.62 24.52
C VAL A 342 -27.90 21.35 23.94
N LEU A 343 -28.98 21.75 24.61
CA LEU A 343 -30.34 21.50 24.15
C LEU A 343 -31.29 22.59 24.66
N THR A 344 -32.21 23.04 23.80
CA THR A 344 -33.29 23.97 24.15
C THR A 344 -34.62 23.31 23.85
N VAL A 345 -35.58 23.39 24.77
CA VAL A 345 -36.92 22.81 24.61
C VAL A 345 -37.97 23.82 25.06
N THR A 346 -39.05 23.93 24.29
CA THR A 346 -40.18 24.82 24.57
C THR A 346 -41.46 24.02 24.84
N GLY A 347 -42.33 24.52 25.72
CA GLY A 347 -43.67 23.96 25.96
C GLY A 347 -43.91 23.51 27.40
N THR A 348 -45.18 23.23 27.74
CA THR A 348 -45.64 23.03 29.12
C THR A 348 -44.97 21.86 29.86
N GLY A 349 -44.50 20.83 29.15
CA GLY A 349 -43.74 19.69 29.70
C GLY A 349 -42.21 19.77 29.49
N ALA A 350 -41.69 20.91 28.99
CA ALA A 350 -40.30 21.03 28.57
C ALA A 350 -39.30 20.78 29.71
N HIS A 351 -39.60 21.27 30.92
CA HIS A 351 -38.71 21.09 32.08
C HIS A 351 -38.61 19.61 32.50
N GLU A 352 -39.73 18.88 32.53
CA GLU A 352 -39.76 17.45 32.85
C GLU A 352 -39.04 16.62 31.78
N SER A 353 -39.28 16.95 30.50
CA SER A 353 -38.58 16.33 29.37
C SER A 353 -37.06 16.53 29.45
N LEU A 354 -36.61 17.75 29.76
CA LEU A 354 -35.20 18.04 29.95
C LEU A 354 -34.60 17.30 31.15
N ASN A 355 -35.35 17.16 32.26
CA ASN A 355 -34.89 16.36 33.41
C ASN A 355 -34.71 14.88 33.04
N ALA A 356 -35.65 14.30 32.29
CA ALA A 356 -35.54 12.92 31.82
C ALA A 356 -34.34 12.75 30.86
N ARG A 357 -34.18 13.66 29.89
CA ARG A 357 -33.04 13.67 28.96
C ARG A 357 -31.72 13.85 29.68
N ARG A 358 -31.66 14.74 30.68
CA ARG A 358 -30.48 14.94 31.53
C ARG A 358 -30.05 13.64 32.21
N ASN A 359 -31.01 12.91 32.78
CA ASN A 359 -30.73 11.64 33.46
C ASN A 359 -30.17 10.60 32.48
N LEU A 360 -30.79 10.44 31.32
CA LEU A 360 -30.32 9.52 30.28
C LEU A 360 -28.94 9.91 29.76
N LEU A 361 -28.69 11.20 29.50
CA LEU A 361 -27.39 11.68 29.02
C LEU A 361 -26.28 11.42 30.03
N SER A 362 -26.54 11.61 31.32
CA SER A 362 -25.58 11.29 32.39
C SER A 362 -25.22 9.80 32.42
N GLU A 363 -26.20 8.91 32.23
CA GLU A 363 -25.99 7.46 32.18
C GLU A 363 -25.20 7.05 30.94
N LEU A 364 -25.58 7.54 29.75
CA LEU A 364 -24.94 7.19 28.48
C LEU A 364 -23.53 7.77 28.35
N SER A 365 -23.30 8.99 28.84
CA SER A 365 -22.00 9.66 28.72
C SER A 365 -21.06 9.36 29.89
N GLY A 366 -21.56 8.79 30.99
CA GLY A 366 -20.82 8.62 32.25
C GLY A 366 -20.46 9.92 32.98
N ILE A 367 -21.00 11.06 32.54
CA ILE A 367 -20.76 12.37 33.16
C ILE A 367 -21.71 12.51 34.35
N SER A 368 -21.20 12.97 35.49
CA SER A 368 -22.01 13.19 36.70
C SER A 368 -23.18 14.15 36.46
N LEU A 369 -24.37 13.81 36.96
CA LEU A 369 -25.56 14.67 36.95
C LEU A 369 -25.31 16.08 37.50
N ALA A 370 -24.36 16.22 38.43
CA ALA A 370 -24.01 17.51 39.02
C ALA A 370 -23.46 18.52 38.00
N ASN A 371 -22.93 18.04 36.87
CA ASN A 371 -22.38 18.88 35.81
C ASN A 371 -23.43 19.29 34.76
N PHE A 372 -24.67 18.84 34.92
CA PHE A 372 -25.78 19.22 34.05
C PHE A 372 -26.75 20.16 34.76
N HIS A 373 -27.17 21.21 34.06
CA HIS A 373 -28.01 22.25 34.63
C HIS A 373 -29.13 22.65 33.68
N ILE A 374 -30.30 22.92 34.24
CA ILE A 374 -31.48 23.37 33.49
C ILE A 374 -31.82 24.79 33.93
N SER A 375 -32.13 25.65 32.98
CA SER A 375 -32.42 27.06 33.26
C SER A 375 -33.76 27.21 33.97
N ASN A 376 -34.00 28.41 34.47
CA ASN A 376 -35.38 28.86 34.68
C ASN A 376 -36.05 29.13 33.31
N ASN A 377 -37.35 29.37 33.32
CA ASN A 377 -38.08 29.75 32.10
C ASN A 377 -37.49 31.03 31.51
N LEU A 378 -36.94 30.94 30.30
CA LEU A 378 -36.31 32.05 29.59
C LEU A 378 -37.29 32.89 28.77
N SER A 379 -38.44 32.33 28.37
CA SER A 379 -39.41 33.04 27.53
C SER A 379 -40.20 34.10 28.31
N GLY A 380 -40.29 33.95 29.63
CA GLY A 380 -41.17 34.76 30.48
C GLY A 380 -42.67 34.48 30.30
N ASP A 381 -43.03 33.65 29.30
CA ASP A 381 -44.40 33.22 29.01
C ASP A 381 -44.70 31.91 29.75
N LYS A 382 -45.82 31.89 30.49
CA LYS A 382 -46.27 30.70 31.23
C LYS A 382 -46.87 29.64 30.31
N ASP A 383 -47.45 30.05 29.18
CA ASP A 383 -48.14 29.14 28.26
C ASP A 383 -47.15 28.54 27.25
N LYS A 384 -46.02 29.21 27.02
CA LYS A 384 -44.92 28.75 26.17
C LYS A 384 -43.56 28.89 26.88
N PRO A 385 -43.31 28.12 27.94
CA PRO A 385 -42.07 28.24 28.67
C PRO A 385 -40.92 27.66 27.84
N GLU A 386 -39.75 28.29 27.93
CA GLU A 386 -38.52 27.91 27.23
C GLU A 386 -37.44 27.57 28.25
N TYR A 387 -36.82 26.39 28.10
CA TYR A 387 -35.78 25.93 29.00
C TYR A 387 -34.55 25.48 28.20
N VAL A 388 -33.38 25.76 28.76
CA VAL A 388 -32.08 25.38 28.21
C VAL A 388 -31.39 24.43 29.15
N LEU A 389 -30.91 23.31 28.61
CA LEU A 389 -29.96 22.40 29.25
C LEU A 389 -28.55 22.81 28.84
N TRP A 390 -27.68 23.09 29.81
CA TRP A 390 -26.26 23.28 29.59
C TRP A 390 -25.43 22.32 30.45
N VAL A 391 -24.20 22.09 30.01
CA VAL A 391 -23.25 21.19 30.66
C VAL A 391 -21.99 21.96 31.02
N GLU A 392 -21.44 21.70 32.20
CA GLU A 392 -20.13 22.19 32.66
C GLU A 392 -19.09 21.05 32.60
N GLU A 393 -18.45 20.88 31.44
CA GLU A 393 -17.49 19.80 31.21
C GLU A 393 -16.40 20.21 30.21
N THR A 394 -15.40 19.33 30.02
CA THR A 394 -14.37 19.53 28.99
C THR A 394 -15.00 19.62 27.59
N PRO A 395 -14.40 20.35 26.63
CA PRO A 395 -14.93 20.47 25.27
C PRO A 395 -15.24 19.12 24.61
N ASP A 396 -14.41 18.10 24.86
CA ASP A 396 -14.58 16.75 24.30
C ASP A 396 -15.80 16.04 24.91
N ASN A 397 -16.00 16.14 26.23
CA ASN A 397 -17.18 15.61 26.92
C ASN A 397 -18.46 16.37 26.52
N VAL A 398 -18.37 17.67 26.27
CA VAL A 398 -19.48 18.47 25.74
C VAL A 398 -19.84 18.01 24.32
N GLN A 399 -18.85 17.76 23.47
CA GLN A 399 -19.08 17.25 22.12
C GLN A 399 -19.72 15.85 22.15
N LEU A 400 -19.23 14.97 23.04
CA LEU A 400 -19.84 13.67 23.29
C LEU A 400 -21.34 13.77 23.63
N VAL A 401 -21.71 14.70 24.52
CA VAL A 401 -23.13 14.93 24.88
C VAL A 401 -23.93 15.40 23.66
N LYS A 402 -23.38 16.30 22.83
CA LYS A 402 -24.05 16.76 21.61
C LYS A 402 -24.26 15.63 20.61
N ASP A 403 -23.26 14.77 20.44
CA ASP A 403 -23.34 13.61 19.54
C ASP A 403 -24.42 12.63 20.03
N LEU A 404 -24.47 12.34 21.34
CA LEU A 404 -25.52 11.50 21.95
C LEU A 404 -26.93 12.11 21.75
N ILE A 405 -27.08 13.42 21.91
CA ILE A 405 -28.35 14.11 21.66
C ILE A 405 -28.76 13.96 20.19
N GLY A 406 -27.81 14.07 19.26
CA GLY A 406 -28.03 13.86 17.83
C GLY A 406 -28.54 12.45 17.53
N GLU A 407 -27.87 11.42 18.06
CA GLU A 407 -28.27 10.02 17.89
C GLU A 407 -29.65 9.74 18.53
N MET A 408 -29.94 10.32 19.70
CA MET A 408 -31.24 10.21 20.35
C MET A 408 -32.38 10.89 19.56
N GLY A 409 -32.09 11.94 18.80
CA GLY A 409 -33.05 12.62 17.93
C GLY A 409 -33.21 11.98 16.55
N GLY A 410 -32.24 11.16 16.12
CA GLY A 410 -32.09 10.65 14.76
C GLY A 410 -32.89 9.39 14.40
N GLY A 411 -33.80 8.92 15.26
CA GLY A 411 -34.66 7.75 14.96
C GLY A 411 -35.75 7.97 13.90
N SER A 412 -35.86 9.18 13.31
CA SER A 412 -36.82 9.47 12.24
C SER A 412 -36.25 10.51 11.27
N SER A 413 -35.54 10.04 10.26
CA SER A 413 -35.48 10.70 8.95
C SER A 413 -35.64 9.64 7.86
N GLY A 414 -36.80 8.95 7.92
CA GLY A 414 -37.41 8.46 6.70
C GLY A 414 -37.80 9.68 5.89
N SER A 415 -37.22 9.78 4.70
CA SER A 415 -37.55 10.70 3.62
C SER A 415 -38.97 11.27 3.70
N THR A 416 -39.07 12.55 3.98
CA THR A 416 -40.15 13.37 3.43
C THR A 416 -39.45 14.55 2.76
N GLU A 417 -39.02 14.31 1.52
CA GLU A 417 -39.00 15.36 0.51
C GLU A 417 -40.40 15.97 0.50
N SER A 418 -40.51 17.20 0.99
CA SER A 418 -41.60 18.07 0.62
C SER A 418 -41.11 18.82 -0.61
N GLU A 419 -41.60 18.39 -1.77
CA GLU A 419 -41.70 19.28 -2.92
C GLU A 419 -42.65 20.42 -2.52
N ASP A 420 -42.14 21.65 -2.58
CA ASP A 420 -42.89 22.86 -2.90
C ASP A 420 -41.98 23.79 -3.72
#